data_AF-Q4J6M0-F1
#
_entry.id   AF-Q4J6M0-F1
#
_cell.length_a   1.000
_cell.length_b   1.000
_cell.length_c   1.000
_cell.angle_alpha   90.00
_cell.angle_beta   90.00
_cell.angle_gamma   90.00
#
_symmetry.space_group_name_H-M   'P 1'
#
loop_
_entity.id
_entity.type
_entity.pdbx_description
1 polymer ?
#
loop_
_entity_poly.entity_id
_entity_poly.type
_entity_poly.pdbx_seq_one_letter_code
_entity_poly.pdbx_strand_id
1 'polypeptide(L)'
;MKSLVYGLLYELGTRRIEVNKKLESLLKNITDGNVKSTSEINQVRSEIITLYSDSSALYYLSKKLSKFLDKEVEDDCLFAYDRAEILITRESELYNIYLTEIQNDLNIVIKKLTSISFIFLPITAVASILAISFNDLPSNLNSPYFGLSLVLLVLLGIALTIYLRKIDWL
;
A
#
# COMPACT_ATOMS: atom_id res chain seq x y z
N MET A 1 37.97 8.15 -27.38
CA MET A 1 36.94 8.93 -26.65
C MET A 1 35.56 8.29 -26.79
N LYS A 2 35.07 8.04 -28.02
CA LYS A 2 33.81 7.30 -28.25
C LYS A 2 33.70 5.96 -27.51
N SER A 3 34.74 5.13 -27.56
CA SER A 3 34.74 3.81 -26.89
C SER A 3 34.52 3.89 -25.39
N LEU A 4 34.99 4.96 -24.73
CA LEU A 4 34.79 5.18 -23.30
C LEU A 4 33.34 5.59 -23.00
N VAL A 5 32.74 6.46 -23.83
CA VAL A 5 31.34 6.87 -23.64
C VAL A 5 30.41 5.67 -23.85
N TYR A 6 30.63 4.86 -24.88
CA TYR A 6 29.85 3.63 -25.07
C TYR A 6 30.04 2.61 -23.93
N GLY A 7 31.24 2.53 -23.36
CA GLY A 7 31.49 1.72 -22.15
C GLY A 7 30.65 2.19 -20.96
N LEU A 8 30.62 3.49 -20.70
CA LEU A 8 29.79 4.08 -19.63
C LEU A 8 28.30 3.91 -19.89
N LEU A 9 27.85 4.13 -21.13
CA LEU A 9 26.45 3.91 -21.52
C LEU A 9 26.03 2.45 -21.34
N TYR A 10 26.92 1.51 -21.64
CA TYR A 10 26.67 0.10 -21.41
C TYR A 10 26.54 -0.23 -19.91
N GLU A 11 27.45 0.29 -19.09
CA GLU A 11 27.41 0.10 -17.62
C GLU A 11 26.17 0.73 -16.97
N LEU A 12 25.82 1.96 -17.35
CA LEU A 12 24.58 2.59 -16.91
C LEU A 12 23.36 1.81 -17.39
N GLY A 13 23.40 1.29 -18.63
CA GLY A 13 22.35 0.47 -19.21
C GLY A 13 22.10 -0.84 -18.45
N THR A 14 23.16 -1.57 -18.08
CA THR A 14 23.04 -2.81 -17.30
C THR A 14 22.53 -2.54 -15.89
N ARG A 15 23.07 -1.52 -15.22
CA ARG A 15 22.63 -1.11 -13.89
C ARG A 15 21.17 -0.67 -13.88
N ARG A 16 20.74 0.07 -14.90
CA ARG A 16 19.33 0.45 -15.12
C ARG A 16 18.40 -0.76 -15.24
N ILE A 17 18.81 -1.80 -15.97
CA ILE A 17 18.03 -3.04 -16.10
C ILE A 17 17.89 -3.74 -14.76
N GLU A 18 18.98 -3.84 -13.99
CA GLU A 18 18.97 -4.45 -12.66
C GLU A 18 18.03 -3.70 -11.70
N VAL A 19 18.16 -2.37 -11.64
CA VAL A 19 17.32 -1.53 -10.79
C VAL A 19 15.85 -1.60 -11.20
N ASN A 20 15.54 -1.62 -12.50
CA ASN A 20 14.16 -1.79 -12.97
C ASN A 20 13.58 -3.16 -12.57
N LYS A 21 14.37 -4.24 -12.61
CA LYS A 21 13.92 -5.55 -12.12
C LYS A 21 13.64 -5.54 -10.62
N LYS A 22 14.50 -4.88 -9.82
CA LYS A 22 14.24 -4.70 -8.39
C LYS A 22 12.95 -3.93 -8.15
N LEU A 23 12.73 -2.83 -8.88
CA LEU A 23 11.50 -2.04 -8.82
C LEU A 23 10.25 -2.87 -9.16
N GLU A 24 10.29 -3.67 -10.23
CA GLU A 24 9.18 -4.55 -10.62
C GLU A 24 8.91 -5.66 -9.59
N SER A 25 9.97 -6.26 -9.03
CA SER A 25 9.83 -7.27 -7.98
C SER A 25 9.22 -6.69 -6.71
N LEU A 26 9.61 -5.47 -6.35
CA LEU A 26 9.11 -4.76 -5.19
C LEU A 26 7.65 -4.33 -5.41
N LEU A 27 7.28 -3.87 -6.61
CA LEU A 27 5.89 -3.59 -6.97
C LEU A 27 5.01 -4.81 -6.76
N LYS A 28 5.46 -5.97 -7.25
CA LYS A 28 4.74 -7.23 -7.08
C LYS A 28 4.57 -7.56 -5.60
N ASN A 29 5.64 -7.47 -4.82
CA ASN A 29 5.59 -7.78 -3.39
C ASN A 29 4.68 -6.82 -2.60
N ILE A 30 4.63 -5.53 -2.98
CA ILE A 30 3.70 -4.55 -2.41
C ILE A 30 2.25 -4.92 -2.74
N THR A 31 1.98 -5.23 -4.00
CA THR A 31 0.62 -5.60 -4.46
C THR A 31 0.13 -6.91 -3.85
N ASP A 32 1.04 -7.85 -3.61
CA ASP A 32 0.74 -9.11 -2.92
C ASP A 32 0.58 -8.92 -1.39
N GLY A 33 0.74 -7.71 -0.86
CA GLY A 33 0.62 -7.39 0.57
C GLY A 33 1.81 -7.83 1.43
N ASN A 34 2.91 -8.25 0.81
CA ASN A 34 4.08 -8.84 1.49
C ASN A 34 5.08 -7.80 2.02
N VAL A 35 5.04 -6.55 1.52
CA VAL A 35 5.99 -5.49 1.90
C VAL A 35 5.29 -4.45 2.77
N LYS A 36 5.69 -4.38 4.04
CA LYS A 36 5.26 -3.34 5.00
C LYS A 36 6.38 -2.40 5.43
N SER A 37 7.59 -2.62 4.94
CA SER A 37 8.79 -1.88 5.35
C SER A 37 9.23 -0.89 4.29
N THR A 38 9.31 0.39 4.67
CA THR A 38 9.81 1.48 3.83
C THR A 38 11.29 1.33 3.48
N SER A 39 12.04 0.44 4.17
CA SER A 39 13.49 0.30 3.96
C SER A 39 13.84 -0.16 2.54
N GLU A 40 13.14 -1.16 2.01
CA GLU A 40 13.40 -1.68 0.66
C GLU A 40 13.04 -0.64 -0.42
N ILE A 41 11.94 0.08 -0.21
CA ILE A 41 11.48 1.18 -1.09
C ILE A 41 12.56 2.28 -1.12
N ASN A 42 13.04 2.70 0.05
CA ASN A 42 14.07 3.73 0.16
C ASN A 42 15.40 3.30 -0.46
N GLN A 43 15.77 2.02 -0.34
CA GLN A 43 16.96 1.49 -0.97
C GLN A 43 16.88 1.59 -2.50
N VAL A 44 15.80 1.09 -3.10
CA VAL A 44 15.59 1.18 -4.56
C VAL A 44 15.53 2.63 -5.02
N ARG A 45 14.84 3.49 -4.28
CA ARG A 45 14.81 4.95 -4.54
C ARG A 45 16.21 5.55 -4.58
N SER A 46 17.07 5.20 -3.63
CA SER A 46 18.45 5.70 -3.60
C SER A 46 19.27 5.22 -4.81
N GLU A 47 19.07 3.97 -5.25
CA GLU A 47 19.72 3.42 -6.46
C GLU A 47 19.22 4.13 -7.74
N ILE A 48 17.92 4.45 -7.83
CA ILE A 48 17.37 5.17 -8.98
C ILE A 48 17.87 6.62 -9.03
N ILE A 49 17.91 7.32 -7.88
CA ILE A 49 18.39 8.71 -7.81
C ILE A 49 19.86 8.81 -8.22
N THR A 50 20.70 7.87 -7.76
CA THR A 50 22.12 7.85 -8.14
C THR A 50 22.28 7.59 -9.65
N LEU A 51 21.56 6.61 -10.19
CA LEU A 51 21.57 6.32 -11.63
C LEU A 51 21.10 7.52 -12.48
N TYR A 52 20.06 8.23 -12.03
CA TYR A 52 19.58 9.45 -12.69
C TYR A 52 20.62 10.56 -12.65
N SER A 53 21.24 10.80 -11.49
CA SER A 53 22.32 11.77 -11.32
C SER A 53 23.49 11.47 -12.26
N ASP A 54 23.96 10.22 -12.32
CA ASP A 54 25.07 9.80 -13.17
C ASP A 54 24.74 9.95 -14.67
N SER A 55 23.52 9.56 -15.07
CA SER A 55 23.05 9.70 -16.45
C SER A 55 22.92 11.17 -16.86
N SER A 56 22.44 12.03 -15.95
CA SER A 56 22.35 13.47 -16.19
C SER A 56 23.73 14.10 -16.36
N ALA A 57 24.69 13.74 -15.52
CA ALA A 57 26.06 14.22 -15.61
C ALA A 57 26.69 13.81 -16.95
N LEU A 58 26.48 12.55 -17.38
CA LEU A 58 26.97 12.06 -18.66
C LEU A 58 26.39 12.85 -19.84
N TYR A 59 25.09 13.13 -19.84
CA TYR A 59 24.43 13.93 -20.86
C TYR A 59 24.93 15.40 -20.89
N TYR A 60 25.09 16.04 -19.73
CA TYR A 60 25.65 17.40 -19.68
C TYR A 60 27.10 17.45 -20.20
N LEU A 61 27.89 16.42 -19.90
CA LEU A 61 29.25 16.31 -20.40
C LEU A 61 29.29 16.08 -21.91
N SER A 62 28.43 15.21 -22.46
CA SER A 62 28.36 14.99 -23.90
C SER A 62 27.98 16.28 -24.65
N LYS A 63 27.01 17.03 -24.13
CA LYS A 63 26.59 18.32 -24.68
C LYS A 63 27.70 19.37 -24.63
N LYS A 64 28.46 19.46 -23.53
CA LYS A 64 29.60 20.39 -23.40
C LYS A 64 30.73 20.05 -24.38
N LEU A 65 30.90 18.77 -24.68
CA LEU A 65 31.92 18.25 -25.59
C LEU A 65 31.39 18.03 -27.01
N SER A 66 30.21 18.55 -27.38
CA SER A 66 29.57 18.25 -28.68
C SER A 66 30.40 18.64 -29.90
N LYS A 67 31.33 19.60 -29.76
CA LYS A 67 32.30 19.94 -30.82
C LYS A 67 33.33 18.84 -31.11
N PHE A 68 33.56 17.93 -30.15
CA PHE A 68 34.55 16.86 -30.20
C PHE A 68 33.89 15.46 -30.23
N LEU A 69 32.57 15.40 -30.12
CA LEU A 69 31.77 14.19 -30.13
C LEU A 69 30.87 14.17 -31.35
N ASP A 70 30.59 12.97 -31.84
CA ASP A 70 29.62 12.78 -32.90
C ASP A 70 28.22 12.93 -32.32
N LYS A 71 27.32 13.50 -33.12
CA LYS A 71 25.92 13.73 -32.75
C LYS A 71 25.22 12.45 -32.28
N GLU A 72 25.54 11.30 -32.89
CA GLU A 72 25.01 9.99 -32.48
C GLU A 72 25.27 9.68 -31.00
N VAL A 73 26.48 9.99 -30.51
CA VAL A 73 26.85 9.74 -29.11
C VAL A 73 26.11 10.70 -28.17
N GLU A 74 25.87 11.94 -28.61
CA GLU A 74 25.04 12.89 -27.86
C GLU A 74 23.58 12.40 -27.76
N ASP A 75 23.02 11.93 -28.87
CA ASP A 75 21.66 11.38 -28.94
C ASP A 75 21.53 10.10 -28.08
N ASP A 76 22.55 9.22 -28.08
CA ASP A 76 22.59 8.03 -27.23
C ASP A 76 22.65 8.38 -25.74
N CYS A 77 23.39 9.43 -25.36
CA CYS A 77 23.43 9.94 -23.99
C CYS A 77 22.08 10.54 -23.57
N LEU A 78 21.43 11.28 -24.46
CA LEU A 78 20.08 11.82 -24.22
C LEU A 78 19.09 10.68 -24.00
N PHE A 79 19.12 9.64 -24.83
CA PHE A 79 18.26 8.48 -24.67
C PHE A 79 18.48 7.76 -23.33
N ALA A 80 19.73 7.63 -22.88
CA ALA A 80 20.04 7.05 -21.58
C ALA A 80 19.49 7.91 -20.42
N TYR A 81 19.63 9.23 -20.51
CA TYR A 81 19.08 10.19 -19.56
C TYR A 81 17.55 10.12 -19.47
N ASP A 82 16.85 10.22 -20.59
CA ASP A 82 15.38 10.14 -20.66
C ASP A 82 14.89 8.82 -20.04
N ARG A 83 15.62 7.72 -20.26
CA ARG A 83 15.25 6.43 -19.69
C ARG A 83 15.48 6.35 -18.18
N ALA A 84 16.48 7.05 -17.65
CA ALA A 84 16.68 7.18 -16.21
C ALA A 84 15.61 8.08 -15.57
N GLU A 85 15.18 9.14 -16.25
CA GLU A 85 14.07 10.00 -15.82
C GLU A 85 12.76 9.21 -15.69
N ILE A 86 12.45 8.34 -16.66
CA ILE A 86 11.28 7.45 -16.59
C ILE A 86 11.31 6.57 -15.33
N LEU A 87 12.48 6.12 -14.86
CA LEU A 87 12.56 5.33 -13.62
C LEU A 87 12.21 6.14 -12.39
N ILE A 88 12.55 7.43 -12.34
CA ILE A 88 12.14 8.32 -11.24
C ILE A 88 10.62 8.45 -11.20
N THR A 89 9.99 8.64 -12.36
CA THR A 89 8.51 8.69 -12.45
C THR A 89 7.87 7.40 -11.96
N ARG A 90 8.38 6.23 -12.41
CA ARG A 90 7.88 4.92 -11.98
C ARG A 90 8.07 4.65 -10.48
N GLU A 91 9.18 5.11 -9.89
CA GLU A 91 9.38 5.02 -8.43
C GLU A 91 8.33 5.83 -7.67
N SER A 92 8.02 7.03 -8.15
CA SER A 92 6.98 7.87 -7.53
C SER A 92 5.59 7.24 -7.64
N GLU A 93 5.27 6.61 -8.79
CA GLU A 93 4.04 5.83 -8.96
C GLU A 93 3.98 4.64 -7.99
N LEU A 94 5.08 3.91 -7.85
CA LEU A 94 5.19 2.78 -6.92
C LEU A 94 4.95 3.22 -5.47
N TYR A 95 5.47 4.37 -5.05
CA TYR A 95 5.23 4.90 -3.71
C TYR A 95 3.73 5.20 -3.48
N ASN A 96 3.03 5.73 -4.48
CA ASN A 96 1.58 5.96 -4.39
C ASN A 96 0.79 4.64 -4.29
N ILE A 97 1.21 3.60 -5.04
CA ILE A 97 0.62 2.26 -4.94
C ILE A 97 0.81 1.70 -3.52
N TYR A 98 2.02 1.81 -2.96
CA TYR A 98 2.32 1.41 -1.59
C TYR A 98 1.42 2.08 -0.55
N LEU A 99 1.22 3.40 -0.66
CA LEU A 99 0.31 4.11 0.24
C LEU A 99 -1.13 3.64 0.09
N THR A 100 -1.56 3.34 -1.13
CA THR A 100 -2.91 2.82 -1.42
C THR A 100 -3.12 1.45 -0.77
N GLU A 101 -2.13 0.55 -0.85
CA GLU A 101 -2.19 -0.77 -0.19
C GLU A 101 -2.24 -0.65 1.34
N ILE A 102 -1.46 0.26 1.94
CA ILE A 102 -1.55 0.54 3.39
C ILE A 102 -2.95 1.02 3.77
N GLN A 103 -3.54 1.92 2.97
CA GLN A 103 -4.89 2.42 3.24
C GLN A 103 -5.93 1.30 3.12
N ASN A 104 -5.78 0.39 2.16
CA ASN A 104 -6.64 -0.79 2.03
C ASN A 104 -6.55 -1.69 3.27
N ASP A 105 -5.34 -1.98 3.74
CA ASP A 105 -5.08 -2.75 4.96
C ASP A 105 -5.73 -2.09 6.19
N LEU A 106 -5.57 -0.78 6.35
CA LEU A 106 -6.18 -0.02 7.43
C LEU A 106 -7.71 -0.05 7.35
N ASN A 107 -8.28 0.07 6.16
CA ASN A 107 -9.72 0.00 5.95
C ASN A 107 -10.27 -1.37 6.38
N ILE A 108 -9.56 -2.46 6.08
CA ILE A 108 -9.93 -3.81 6.54
C ILE A 108 -9.91 -3.90 8.07
N VAL A 109 -8.87 -3.37 8.72
CA VAL A 109 -8.75 -3.38 10.19
C VAL A 109 -9.85 -2.55 10.85
N ILE A 110 -10.11 -1.34 10.35
CA ILE A 110 -11.14 -0.44 10.86
C ILE A 110 -12.53 -1.08 10.69
N LYS A 111 -12.84 -1.65 9.52
CA LYS A 111 -14.10 -2.36 9.29
C LYS A 111 -14.30 -3.50 10.28
N LYS A 112 -13.27 -4.29 10.57
CA LYS A 112 -13.34 -5.38 11.56
C LYS A 112 -13.61 -4.84 12.96
N LEU A 113 -12.83 -3.86 13.43
CA LEU A 113 -12.98 -3.28 14.76
C LEU A 113 -14.36 -2.63 14.96
N THR A 114 -14.79 -1.83 13.98
CA THR A 114 -16.08 -1.13 14.03
C THR A 114 -17.24 -2.12 13.96
N SER A 115 -17.16 -3.16 13.13
CA SER A 115 -18.21 -4.19 13.04
C SER A 115 -18.43 -4.92 14.36
N ILE A 116 -17.34 -5.29 15.06
CA ILE A 116 -17.43 -5.86 16.40
C ILE A 116 -18.09 -4.86 17.35
N SER A 117 -17.62 -3.62 17.39
CA SER A 117 -18.13 -2.59 18.31
C SER A 117 -19.61 -2.26 18.07
N PHE A 118 -20.02 -2.17 16.82
CA PHE A 118 -21.39 -1.87 16.41
C PHE A 118 -22.39 -2.96 16.82
N ILE A 119 -21.96 -4.23 16.87
CA ILE A 119 -22.78 -5.34 17.37
C ILE A 119 -22.75 -5.39 18.90
N PHE A 120 -21.56 -5.34 19.51
CA PHE A 120 -21.41 -5.59 20.94
C PHE A 120 -21.90 -4.43 21.81
N LEU A 121 -21.73 -3.16 21.42
CA LEU A 121 -22.12 -2.03 22.27
C LEU A 121 -23.65 -1.98 22.53
N PRO A 122 -24.53 -2.07 21.51
CA PRO A 122 -25.98 -2.07 21.74
C PRO A 122 -26.46 -3.31 22.49
N ILE A 123 -25.94 -4.50 22.13
CA ILE A 123 -26.31 -5.76 22.80
C ILE A 123 -25.94 -5.71 24.27
N THR A 124 -24.72 -5.25 24.60
CA THR A 124 -24.25 -5.14 25.98
C THR A 124 -25.08 -4.11 26.75
N ALA A 125 -25.37 -2.95 26.17
CA ALA A 125 -26.20 -1.93 26.80
C ALA A 125 -27.59 -2.46 27.15
N VAL A 126 -28.26 -3.14 26.22
CA VAL A 126 -29.58 -3.75 26.45
C VAL A 126 -29.48 -4.85 27.51
N ALA A 127 -28.46 -5.71 27.44
CA ALA A 127 -28.24 -6.75 28.44
C ALA A 127 -28.00 -6.18 29.85
N SER A 128 -27.25 -5.08 29.98
CA SER A 128 -27.01 -4.40 31.26
C SER A 128 -28.30 -3.81 31.84
N ILE A 129 -29.16 -3.20 31.02
CA ILE A 129 -30.47 -2.70 31.46
C ILE A 129 -31.37 -3.86 31.93
N LEU A 130 -31.40 -4.95 31.16
CA LEU A 130 -32.16 -6.15 31.52
C LEU A 130 -31.63 -6.80 32.80
N ALA A 131 -30.31 -6.83 33.02
CA ALA A 131 -29.72 -7.39 34.23
C ALA A 131 -30.22 -6.70 35.51
N ILE A 132 -30.39 -5.37 35.47
CA ILE A 132 -30.96 -4.59 36.58
C ILE A 132 -32.44 -4.96 36.79
N SER A 133 -33.19 -5.19 35.70
CA SER A 133 -34.61 -5.55 35.77
C SER A 133 -34.90 -6.94 36.34
N PHE A 134 -33.93 -7.87 36.32
CA PHE A 134 -34.11 -9.25 36.79
C PHE A 134 -33.39 -9.56 38.12
N ASN A 135 -32.73 -8.58 38.73
CA ASN A 135 -31.92 -8.77 39.94
C ASN A 135 -32.72 -9.13 41.21
N ASP A 136 -34.04 -8.87 41.24
CA ASP A 136 -34.84 -8.93 42.48
C ASP A 136 -35.66 -10.23 42.70
N LEU A 137 -35.67 -11.24 41.82
CA LEU A 137 -36.41 -12.48 42.09
C LEU A 137 -35.77 -13.79 41.56
N PRO A 138 -35.41 -14.76 42.44
CA PRO A 138 -34.90 -16.07 42.02
C PRO A 138 -35.92 -16.95 41.25
N SER A 139 -37.21 -16.60 41.25
CA SER A 139 -38.28 -17.31 40.54
C SER A 139 -38.51 -16.87 39.09
N ASN A 140 -37.85 -15.80 38.61
CA ASN A 140 -38.11 -15.20 37.30
C ASN A 140 -37.21 -15.73 36.15
N LEU A 141 -36.21 -16.57 36.45
CA LEU A 141 -35.35 -17.16 35.42
C LEU A 141 -36.10 -18.15 34.50
N ASN A 142 -37.19 -18.77 34.99
CA ASN A 142 -38.10 -19.62 34.22
C ASN A 142 -39.32 -18.86 33.66
N SER A 143 -39.31 -17.53 33.76
CA SER A 143 -40.41 -16.70 33.32
C SER A 143 -40.41 -16.58 31.79
N PRO A 144 -41.57 -16.64 31.12
CA PRO A 144 -41.64 -16.41 29.67
C PRO A 144 -41.06 -15.05 29.25
N TYR A 145 -41.03 -14.07 30.16
CA TYR A 145 -40.43 -12.76 29.95
C TYR A 145 -38.89 -12.80 29.81
N PHE A 146 -38.20 -13.73 30.49
CA PHE A 146 -36.76 -13.93 30.33
C PHE A 146 -36.43 -14.58 28.98
N GLY A 147 -37.23 -15.57 28.57
CA GLY A 147 -37.12 -16.15 27.22
C GLY A 147 -37.37 -15.12 26.12
N LEU A 148 -38.39 -14.26 26.29
CA LEU A 148 -38.71 -13.18 25.34
C LEU A 148 -37.58 -12.16 25.20
N SER A 149 -36.95 -11.74 26.31
CA SER A 149 -35.87 -10.75 26.29
C SER A 149 -34.59 -11.29 25.63
N LEU A 150 -34.27 -12.58 25.83
CA LEU A 150 -33.19 -13.27 25.13
C LEU A 150 -33.45 -13.36 23.62
N VAL A 151 -34.68 -13.72 23.21
CA VAL A 151 -35.06 -13.76 21.79
C VAL A 151 -34.90 -12.38 21.15
N LEU A 152 -35.28 -11.32 21.85
CA LEU A 152 -35.19 -9.94 21.35
C LEU A 152 -33.72 -9.48 21.21
N LEU A 153 -32.84 -9.85 22.14
CA LEU A 153 -31.39 -9.62 22.05
C LEU A 153 -30.76 -10.36 20.86
N VAL A 154 -31.13 -11.62 20.65
CA VAL A 154 -30.63 -12.40 19.50
C VAL A 154 -31.12 -11.79 18.19
N LEU A 155 -32.39 -11.39 18.13
CA LEU A 155 -32.97 -10.76 16.94
C LEU A 155 -32.30 -9.41 16.63
N LEU A 156 -31.97 -8.62 17.66
CA LEU A 156 -31.17 -7.40 17.51
C LEU A 156 -29.78 -7.69 16.93
N GLY A 157 -29.08 -8.71 17.45
CA GLY A 157 -27.78 -9.12 16.92
C GLY A 157 -27.85 -9.52 15.45
N ILE A 158 -28.84 -10.35 15.08
CA ILE A 158 -29.07 -10.76 13.69
C ILE A 158 -29.36 -9.54 12.79
N ALA A 159 -30.21 -8.62 13.23
CA ALA A 159 -30.54 -7.41 12.47
C ALA A 159 -29.31 -6.53 12.21
N LEU A 160 -28.46 -6.33 13.23
CA LEU A 160 -27.22 -5.56 13.10
C LEU A 160 -26.20 -6.27 12.19
N THR A 161 -26.09 -7.60 12.27
CA THR A 161 -25.22 -8.38 11.36
C THR A 161 -25.70 -8.30 9.92
N ILE A 162 -27.00 -8.42 9.67
CA ILE A 162 -27.58 -8.28 8.31
C ILE A 162 -27.30 -6.88 7.76
N TYR A 163 -27.44 -5.85 8.59
CA TYR A 163 -27.12 -4.48 8.21
C TYR A 163 -25.65 -4.31 7.82
N LEU A 164 -24.71 -4.83 8.63
CA LEU A 164 -23.26 -4.75 8.34
C LEU A 164 -22.87 -5.49 7.06
N ARG A 165 -23.52 -6.62 6.77
CA ARG A 165 -23.32 -7.36 5.52
C ARG A 165 -23.84 -6.61 4.30
N LYS A 166 -24.92 -5.84 4.45
CA LYS A 166 -25.48 -5.01 3.36
C LYS A 166 -24.55 -3.86 2.95
N ILE A 167 -23.67 -3.42 3.85
CA ILE A 167 -22.73 -2.31 3.60
C ILE A 167 -21.30 -2.79 3.32
N ASP A 168 -21.09 -4.10 3.09
CA ASP A 168 -19.78 -4.71 2.81
C ASP A 168 -18.71 -4.44 3.88
N TRP A 169 -19.14 -4.43 5.14
CA TRP A 169 -18.22 -4.36 6.29
C TRP A 169 -17.96 -5.74 6.88
N LEU A 170 -18.75 -6.75 6.49
CA LEU A 170 -18.75 -8.12 6.99
C LEU A 170 -19.08 -9.11 5.87
#